data_AF-A0AAP3Z0Q6-F1
#
_entry.id   AF-A0AAP3Z0Q6-F1
#
_cell.length_a   1.000
_cell.length_b   1.000
_cell.length_c   1.000
_cell.angle_alpha   90.00
_cell.angle_beta   90.00
_cell.angle_gamma   90.00
#
_symmetry.space_group_name_H-M   'P 1'
#
loop_
_entity.id
_entity.type
_entity.pdbx_description
1 polymer ?
#
loop_
_entity_poly.entity_id
_entity_poly.type
_entity_poly.pdbx_seq_one_letter_code
_entity_poly.pdbx_strand_id
1 'polypeptide(L)'
;MIEKYQGYTEVRKIGQGFRPVGKHAFKLICNARAVKYDLIQQFEDSTGIILPSGVKSNLCTETVLILGKQLAVMKLKIKENKK
;
A
#
# COMPACT_ATOMS: atom_id res chain seq x y z
N MET A 1 3.19 29.94 5.98
CA MET A 1 3.99 29.54 4.81
C MET A 1 3.33 28.30 4.22
N ILE A 2 2.80 28.41 3.00
CA ILE A 2 2.06 27.32 2.34
C ILE A 2 2.96 26.83 1.21
N GLU A 3 3.53 25.65 1.36
CA GLU A 3 4.31 25.00 0.31
C GLU A 3 3.35 24.21 -0.61
N LYS A 4 3.40 24.51 -1.90
CA LYS A 4 2.60 23.83 -2.91
C LYS A 4 3.47 22.76 -3.57
N TYR A 5 3.29 21.51 -3.16
CA TYR A 5 3.81 20.36 -3.90
C TYR A 5 2.78 19.96 -4.98
N GLN A 6 3.24 19.82 -6.23
CA GLN A 6 2.40 19.34 -7.33
C GLN A 6 1.80 17.98 -6.97
N GLY A 7 0.48 17.97 -6.76
CA GLY A 7 -0.31 16.81 -6.34
C GLY A 7 -1.05 16.97 -5.00
N TYR A 8 -0.72 17.97 -4.18
CA TYR A 8 -1.25 18.13 -2.83
C TYR A 8 -2.11 19.38 -2.69
N THR A 9 -3.38 19.18 -2.33
CA THR A 9 -4.24 20.22 -1.80
C THR A 9 -3.83 20.48 -0.35
N GLU A 10 -2.96 21.47 -0.15
CA GLU A 10 -2.71 22.22 1.09
C GLU A 10 -2.51 21.44 2.41
N VAL A 11 -1.29 21.51 2.95
CA VAL A 11 -0.98 21.03 4.31
C VAL A 11 -0.83 22.25 5.22
N ARG A 12 -1.53 22.28 6.37
CA ARG A 12 -1.40 23.35 7.38
C ARG A 12 -0.59 22.85 8.56
N LYS A 13 0.33 23.69 9.03
CA LYS A 13 1.04 23.49 10.29
C LYS A 13 0.07 23.74 11.45
N ILE A 14 -0.17 22.73 12.28
CA ILE A 14 -0.97 22.84 13.50
C ILE A 14 -0.08 22.35 14.65
N GLY A 15 0.37 23.28 15.50
CA GLY A 15 1.32 22.98 16.57
C GLY A 15 2.70 22.54 16.03
N GLN A 16 3.24 21.44 16.57
CA GLN A 16 4.52 20.86 16.13
C GLN A 16 4.41 19.97 14.88
N GLY A 17 3.19 19.68 14.40
CA GLY A 17 2.95 18.77 13.29
C GLY A 17 2.32 19.43 12.07
N PHE A 18 2.44 18.77 10.92
CA PHE A 18 1.78 19.14 9.68
C PHE A 18 0.53 18.26 9.48
N ARG A 19 -0.66 18.86 9.36
CA ARG A 19 -1.90 18.14 9.03
C ARG A 19 -2.39 18.52 7.63
N PRO A 20 -2.72 17.54 6.77
CA PRO A 20 -3.32 17.83 5.47
C PRO A 20 -4.70 18.48 5.65
N VAL A 21 -4.97 19.53 4.89
CA VAL A 21 -6.21 20.31 4.96
C VAL A 21 -7.18 19.81 3.91
N GLY A 22 -8.09 18.96 4.34
CA GLY A 22 -9.19 18.50 3.51
C GLY A 22 -9.74 17.17 3.99
N LYS A 23 -11.06 17.03 4.03
CA LYS A 23 -11.76 15.76 4.32
C LYS A 23 -11.35 14.64 3.34
N HIS A 24 -10.75 14.99 2.21
CA HIS A 24 -10.45 14.09 1.11
C HIS A 24 -9.09 13.36 1.21
N ALA A 25 -8.10 13.94 1.91
CA ALA A 25 -6.74 13.39 1.97
C ALA A 25 -6.71 12.02 2.70
N PHE A 26 -7.40 11.92 3.84
CA PHE A 26 -7.51 10.65 4.57
C PHE A 26 -8.28 9.60 3.77
N LYS A 27 -9.35 9.99 3.06
CA LYS A 27 -10.16 9.08 2.25
C LYS A 27 -9.35 8.44 1.10
N LEU A 28 -8.47 9.22 0.46
CA LEU A 28 -7.59 8.72 -0.60
C LEU A 28 -6.45 7.83 -0.07
N ILE A 29 -5.85 8.17 1.08
CA ILE A 29 -4.80 7.36 1.71
C ILE A 29 -5.37 6.01 2.22
N CYS A 30 -6.56 6.03 2.82
CA CYS A 30 -7.28 4.81 3.20
C CYS A 30 -7.60 3.94 1.98
N ASN A 31 -8.06 4.55 0.88
CA ASN A 31 -8.33 3.83 -0.37
C ASN A 31 -7.05 3.21 -0.94
N ALA A 32 -5.92 3.92 -0.94
CA ALA A 32 -4.65 3.37 -1.43
C ALA A 32 -4.17 2.18 -0.57
N ARG A 33 -4.40 2.23 0.75
CA ARG A 33 -4.10 1.10 1.65
C ARG A 33 -5.05 -0.09 1.43
N ALA A 34 -6.34 0.18 1.23
CA ALA A 34 -7.34 -0.84 0.93
C ALA A 34 -7.04 -1.58 -0.39
N VAL A 35 -6.65 -0.86 -1.44
CA VAL A 35 -6.25 -1.46 -2.73
C VAL A 35 -5.04 -2.37 -2.58
N LYS A 36 -4.06 -2.03 -1.73
CA LYS A 36 -2.90 -2.90 -1.46
C LYS A 36 -3.32 -4.18 -0.74
N TYR A 37 -4.19 -4.08 0.26
CA TYR A 37 -4.70 -5.27 0.95
C TYR A 37 -5.55 -6.15 0.04
N ASP A 38 -6.33 -5.56 -0.87
CA ASP A 38 -7.10 -6.30 -1.88
C ASP A 38 -6.17 -7.07 -2.83
N LEU A 39 -5.10 -6.44 -3.33
CA LEU A 39 -4.08 -7.12 -4.15
C LEU A 39 -3.41 -8.28 -3.41
N ILE A 40 -3.11 -8.11 -2.12
CA ILE A 40 -2.57 -9.17 -1.29
C ILE A 40 -3.60 -10.30 -1.13
N GLN A 41 -4.87 -9.98 -0.88
CA GLN A 41 -5.94 -10.97 -0.75
C GLN A 41 -6.11 -11.79 -2.02
N GLN A 42 -6.16 -11.14 -3.19
CA GLN A 42 -6.23 -11.82 -4.49
C GLN A 42 -5.03 -12.76 -4.72
N PHE A 43 -3.84 -12.38 -4.23
CA PHE A 43 -2.67 -13.25 -4.29
C PHE A 43 -2.82 -14.50 -3.39
N GLU A 44 -3.32 -14.34 -2.17
CA GLU A 44 -3.58 -15.46 -1.24
C GLU A 44 -4.60 -16.42 -1.84
N ASP A 45 -5.70 -15.90 -2.37
CA ASP A 45 -6.74 -16.69 -3.03
C ASP A 45 -6.20 -17.43 -4.26
N SER A 46 -5.32 -16.78 -5.03
CA SER A 46 -4.71 -17.39 -6.22
C SER A 46 -3.65 -18.44 -5.91
N THR A 47 -2.97 -18.38 -4.76
CA THR A 47 -1.87 -19.30 -4.42
C THR A 47 -2.26 -20.35 -3.38
N GLY A 48 -3.35 -20.11 -2.66
CA GLY A 48 -3.80 -20.91 -1.51
C GLY A 48 -2.92 -20.75 -0.28
N ILE A 49 -2.06 -19.73 -0.23
CA ILE A 49 -1.12 -19.48 0.86
C ILE A 49 -1.53 -18.21 1.60
N ILE A 50 -1.69 -18.33 2.91
CA ILE A 50 -1.99 -17.21 3.79
C ILE A 50 -0.66 -16.58 4.25
N LEU A 51 -0.45 -15.32 3.91
CA LEU A 51 0.70 -14.55 4.35
C LEU A 51 0.53 -14.13 5.83
N PRO A 52 1.60 -14.21 6.64
CA PRO A 52 1.55 -13.73 8.02
C PRO A 52 1.36 -12.20 8.07
N SER A 53 0.69 -11.72 9.12
CA SER A 53 0.33 -10.31 9.30
C SER A 53 1.52 -9.34 9.24
N GLY A 54 2.69 -9.78 9.70
CA GLY A 54 3.95 -9.02 9.61
C GLY A 54 4.38 -8.79 8.16
N VAL A 55 4.28 -9.81 7.30
CA VAL A 55 4.61 -9.72 5.88
C VAL A 55 3.60 -8.83 5.15
N LYS A 56 2.30 -8.98 5.44
CA LYS A 56 1.25 -8.11 4.87
C LYS A 56 1.49 -6.63 5.17
N SER A 57 1.89 -6.33 6.40
CA SER A 57 2.15 -4.96 6.83
C SER A 57 3.40 -4.38 6.15
N ASN A 58 4.47 -5.18 6.03
CA ASN A 58 5.68 -4.78 5.33
C ASN A 58 5.42 -4.53 3.83
N LEU A 59 4.70 -5.42 3.17
CA LEU A 59 4.29 -5.27 1.77
C LEU A 59 3.42 -4.02 1.53
N CYS A 60 2.60 -3.63 2.51
CA CYS A 60 1.76 -2.44 2.42
C CYS A 60 2.52 -1.11 2.57
N THR A 61 3.76 -1.10 3.08
CA THR A 61 4.58 0.13 3.15
C THR A 61 5.16 0.50 1.79
N GLU A 62 5.35 -0.48 0.90
CA GLU A 62 5.90 -0.26 -0.43
C GLU A 62 4.91 0.37 -1.42
N THR A 63 5.41 0.93 -2.52
CA THR A 63 4.54 1.44 -3.60
C THR A 63 3.85 0.29 -4.33
N VAL A 64 2.64 0.54 -4.85
CA VAL A 64 1.78 -0.49 -5.48
C VAL A 64 2.50 -1.22 -6.63
N LEU A 65 3.35 -0.51 -7.38
CA LEU A 65 4.14 -1.09 -8.46
C LEU A 65 5.16 -2.12 -7.96
N ILE A 66 5.83 -1.84 -6.83
CA ILE A 66 6.84 -2.74 -6.27
C ILE A 66 6.15 -3.94 -5.61
N LEU A 67 5.04 -3.69 -4.90
CA LEU A 67 4.18 -4.74 -4.34
C LEU A 67 3.76 -5.76 -5.40
N GLY A 68 3.25 -5.31 -6.54
CA GLY A 68 2.84 -6.20 -7.63
C GLY A 68 3.99 -7.06 -8.18
N LYS A 69 5.19 -6.49 -8.31
CA LYS A 69 6.39 -7.22 -8.74
C LYS A 69 6.79 -8.29 -7.71
N GLN A 70 6.81 -7.95 -6.43
CA GLN A 70 7.14 -8.89 -5.36
C GLN A 70 6.16 -10.06 -5.32
N LEU A 71 4.85 -9.79 -5.40
CA LEU A 71 3.81 -10.82 -5.45
C LEU A 71 3.95 -11.72 -6.68
N ALA A 72 4.26 -11.16 -7.86
CA ALA A 72 4.49 -11.95 -9.07
C ALA A 72 5.72 -12.88 -8.94
N VAL A 73 6.83 -12.38 -8.39
CA VAL A 73 8.03 -13.18 -8.15
C VAL A 73 7.77 -14.28 -7.12
N MET A 74 7.07 -13.98 -6.03
CA MET A 74 6.66 -14.98 -5.04
C MET A 74 5.80 -16.07 -5.68
N LYS A 75 4.83 -15.70 -6.52
CA LYS A 75 3.96 -16.64 -7.24
C LYS A 75 4.76 -17.59 -8.13
N LEU A 76 5.76 -17.08 -8.84
CA LEU A 76 6.67 -17.89 -9.66
C LEU A 76 7.46 -18.87 -8.81
N LYS A 77 8.10 -18.40 -7.73
CA LYS A 77 8.83 -19.25 -6.79
C LYS A 77 7.96 -20.36 -6.19
N ILE A 78 6.72 -20.07 -5.83
CA ILE A 78 5.77 -21.07 -5.32
C ILE A 78 5.45 -22.11 -6.39
N LYS A 79 5.25 -21.68 -7.65
CA LYS A 79 5.03 -22.61 -8.77
C LYS A 79 6.25 -23.48 -9.05
N GLU A 80 7.46 -22.92 -8.97
CA GLU A 80 8.71 -23.67 -9.16
C GLU A 80 8.94 -24.69 -8.05
N ASN A 81 8.70 -24.35 -6.78
CA ASN A 81 8.86 -25.30 -5.66
C ASN A 81 7.77 -26.39 -5.60
N LYS A 82 6.68 -26.24 -6.37
CA LYS A 82 5.65 -27.28 -6.53
C LYS A 82 5.97 -28.30 -7.63
N LYS A 83 7.03 -28.07 -8.42
CA LYS A 83 7.56 -29.04 -9.38
C LYS A 83 8.49 -30.02 -8.68
#